data_AF-A0A662HN90-F1
#
_entry.id   AF-A0A662HN90-F1
#
_cell.length_a   1.000
_cell.length_b   1.000
_cell.length_c   1.000
_cell.angle_alpha   90.00
_cell.angle_beta   90.00
_cell.angle_gamma   90.00
#
_symmetry.space_group_name_H-M   'P 1'
#
loop_
_entity.id
_entity.type
_entity.pdbx_description
1 polymer ?
#
loop_
_entity_poly.entity_id
_entity_poly.type
_entity_poly.pdbx_seq_one_letter_code
_entity_poly.pdbx_strand_id
1 'polypeptide(L)'
;MYFPAWEVVLAIGIIVLIVGILMAALKKRGGLLLTFIGVGWLITFGLYFVLVHTGLYGKIGSGPGLVLNAVGVVILMIGLIIAYSAIRRARG
;
A
#
# COMPACT_ATOMS: atom_id res chain seq x y z
N MET A 1 -3.36 21.87 16.15
CA MET A 1 -3.87 20.50 15.96
C MET A 1 -2.70 19.65 15.49
N TYR A 2 -2.18 18.75 16.34
CA TYR A 2 -1.10 17.84 15.94
C TYR A 2 -1.73 16.66 15.22
N PHE A 3 -1.55 16.58 13.90
CA PHE A 3 -1.91 15.38 13.15
C PHE A 3 -0.85 14.32 13.42
N PRO A 4 -1.21 13.17 14.00
CA PRO A 4 -0.25 12.09 14.17
C PRO A 4 0.26 11.64 12.79
N ALA A 5 1.55 11.35 12.70
CA ALA A 5 2.24 11.14 11.42
C ALA A 5 1.58 10.07 10.53
N TRP A 6 0.93 9.07 11.12
CA TRP A 6 0.23 8.01 10.37
C TRP A 6 -1.00 8.52 9.59
N GLU A 7 -1.68 9.57 10.07
CA GLU A 7 -2.82 10.18 9.35
C GLU A 7 -2.34 10.89 8.09
N VAL A 8 -1.21 11.60 8.18
CA VAL A 8 -0.59 12.29 7.04
C VAL A 8 -0.17 11.28 5.97
N VAL A 9 0.46 10.17 6.38
CA VAL A 9 0.90 9.11 5.48
C VAL A 9 -0.29 8.40 4.82
N LEU A 10 -1.37 8.15 5.56
CA LEU A 10 -2.60 7.58 5.01
C LEU A 10 -3.25 8.54 3.99
N ALA A 11 -3.33 9.83 4.32
CA ALA A 11 -3.86 10.85 3.42
C ALA A 11 -3.08 10.94 2.11
N ILE A 12 -1.74 10.87 2.17
CA ILE A 12 -0.89 10.80 0.98
C ILE A 12 -1.23 9.56 0.14
N GLY A 13 -1.36 8.39 0.75
CA GLY A 13 -1.73 7.15 0.05
C GLY A 13 -3.08 7.27 -0.67
N ILE A 14 -4.09 7.88 -0.03
CA ILE A 14 -5.40 8.14 -0.63
C ILE A 14 -5.28 9.10 -1.81
N ILE A 15 -4.53 10.19 -1.67
CA ILE A 15 -4.31 11.16 -2.75
C ILE A 15 -3.62 10.49 -3.94
N VAL A 16 -2.59 9.69 -3.70
CA VAL A 16 -1.88 8.95 -4.75
C VAL A 16 -2.83 8.01 -5.49
N LEU A 17 -3.70 7.29 -4.76
CA LEU A 17 -4.71 6.43 -5.38
C LEU A 17 -5.69 7.23 -6.25
N ILE A 18 -6.23 8.34 -5.74
CA ILE A 18 -7.17 9.19 -6.48
C ILE A 18 -6.52 9.72 -7.77
N VAL A 19 -5.29 10.25 -7.66
CA VAL A 19 -4.53 10.74 -8.82
C VAL A 19 -4.27 9.62 -9.82
N GLY A 20 -3.90 8.42 -9.35
CA GLY A 20 -3.72 7.24 -10.18
C GLY A 20 -4.99 6.87 -10.95
N ILE A 21 -6.13 6.78 -10.26
CA ILE A 21 -7.42 6.45 -10.86
C ILE A 21 -7.81 7.49 -11.91
N LEU A 22 -7.66 8.79 -11.60
CA LEU A 22 -7.95 9.87 -12.53
C LEU A 22 -7.05 9.80 -13.78
N MET A 23 -5.74 9.56 -13.60
CA MET A 23 -4.81 9.38 -14.71
C MET A 23 -5.15 8.14 -15.56
N ALA A 24 -5.56 7.04 -14.94
CA ALA A 24 -5.97 5.82 -15.64
C ALA A 24 -7.26 6.05 -16.44
N ALA A 25 -8.25 6.72 -15.85
CA ALA A 25 -9.50 7.08 -16.51
C ALA A 25 -9.27 8.02 -17.72
N LEU A 26 -8.30 8.93 -17.60
CA LEU A 26 -7.86 9.81 -18.68
C LEU A 26 -6.90 9.14 -19.68
N LYS A 27 -6.67 7.82 -19.57
CA LYS A 27 -5.75 7.04 -20.42
C LYS A 27 -4.31 7.60 -20.45
N LYS A 28 -3.89 8.31 -19.40
CA LYS A 28 -2.52 8.84 -19.29
C LYS A 28 -1.55 7.71 -18.96
N ARG A 29 -0.38 7.73 -19.60
CA ARG A 29 0.71 6.78 -19.34
C ARG A 29 1.05 6.81 -17.85
N GLY A 30 1.15 5.63 -17.24
CA GLY A 30 1.46 5.47 -15.82
C GLY A 30 0.27 5.55 -14.86
N GLY A 31 -0.94 5.93 -15.29
CA GLY A 31 -2.10 6.01 -14.40
C GLY A 31 -2.47 4.67 -13.74
N LEU A 32 -2.43 3.58 -14.52
CA LEU A 32 -2.63 2.22 -14.01
C LEU A 32 -1.57 1.84 -12.96
N LEU A 33 -0.30 2.14 -13.22
CA LEU A 33 0.79 1.85 -12.28
C LEU A 33 0.61 2.61 -10.96
N LEU A 34 0.29 3.91 -11.05
CA LEU A 34 0.07 4.76 -9.88
C LEU A 34 -1.16 4.31 -9.08
N THR A 35 -2.20 3.84 -9.76
CA THR A 35 -3.37 3.21 -9.14
C THR A 35 -2.95 1.96 -8.34
N PHE A 36 -2.15 1.07 -8.93
CA PHE A 36 -1.66 -0.12 -8.22
C PHE A 36 -0.81 0.23 -7.01
N ILE A 37 0.03 1.26 -7.11
CA ILE A 37 0.82 1.76 -5.97
C ILE A 37 -0.11 2.25 -4.86
N GLY A 38 -1.11 3.07 -5.18
CA GLY A 38 -2.08 3.57 -4.20
C GLY A 38 -2.90 2.44 -3.55
N VAL A 39 -3.38 1.48 -4.34
CA VAL A 39 -4.13 0.31 -3.82
C VAL A 39 -3.24 -0.52 -2.91
N GLY A 40 -2.01 -0.83 -3.34
CA GLY A 40 -1.06 -1.61 -2.54
C GLY A 40 -0.76 -0.92 -1.21
N TRP A 41 -0.59 0.41 -1.23
CA TRP A 41 -0.39 1.21 -0.02
C TRP A 41 -1.59 1.12 0.94
N LEU A 42 -2.82 1.25 0.44
CA LEU A 42 -4.00 1.17 1.32
C LEU A 42 -4.20 -0.23 1.89
N ILE A 43 -3.92 -1.28 1.12
CA ILE A 43 -3.99 -2.67 1.60
C ILE A 43 -3.00 -2.88 2.76
N THR A 44 -1.77 -2.40 2.62
CA THR A 44 -0.75 -2.58 3.67
C THR A 44 -1.10 -1.77 4.92
N PHE A 45 -1.69 -0.57 4.75
CA PHE A 45 -2.24 0.19 5.86
C PHE A 45 -3.42 -0.50 6.55
N GLY A 46 -4.32 -1.14 5.78
CA GLY A 46 -5.40 -1.95 6.33
C GLY A 46 -4.88 -3.13 7.15
N LEU A 47 -3.88 -3.85 6.63
CA LEU A 47 -3.22 -4.95 7.35
C LEU A 47 -2.52 -4.46 8.62
N TYR A 48 -1.88 -3.29 8.59
CA TYR A 48 -1.30 -2.67 9.79
C TYR A 48 -2.34 -2.45 10.88
N PHE A 49 -3.51 -1.90 10.55
CA PHE A 49 -4.58 -1.72 11.55
C PHE A 49 -5.10 -3.04 12.11
N VAL A 50 -5.24 -4.07 11.27
CA VAL A 50 -5.64 -5.42 11.72
C VAL A 50 -4.60 -5.98 12.69
N LEU A 51 -3.31 -5.87 12.36
CA LEU A 51 -2.23 -6.38 13.21
C LEU A 51 -2.10 -5.61 14.53
N VAL A 52 -2.32 -4.29 14.53
CA VAL A 52 -2.41 -3.50 15.77
C VAL A 52 -3.63 -3.91 16.59
N HIS A 53 -4.79 -4.15 15.95
CA HIS A 53 -6.01 -4.56 16.64
C HIS A 53 -5.90 -5.94 17.28
N THR A 54 -5.20 -6.89 16.64
CA THR A 54 -4.89 -8.23 17.20
C THR A 54 -3.84 -8.20 18.32
N GLY A 55 -3.25 -7.05 18.62
CA GLY A 55 -2.18 -6.91 19.63
C GLY A 55 -0.82 -7.44 19.18
N LEU A 56 -0.70 -7.93 17.94
CA LEU A 56 0.57 -8.35 17.34
C LEU A 56 1.51 -7.16 17.12
N TYR A 57 0.96 -6.01 16.72
CA TYR A 57 1.70 -4.76 16.65
C TYR A 57 1.35 -3.91 17.89
N GLY A 58 2.35 -3.21 18.42
CA GLY A 58 2.14 -2.25 19.50
C GLY A 58 1.19 -1.11 19.11
N LYS A 59 0.97 -0.16 20.03
CA LYS A 59 0.03 0.97 19.83
C LYS A 59 0.22 1.67 18.48
N ILE A 60 -0.89 2.13 17.90
CA ILE A 60 -0.93 2.90 16.64
C ILE A 60 0.08 4.05 16.71
N GLY A 61 0.94 4.17 15.69
CA GLY A 61 1.95 5.22 15.62
C GLY A 61 3.23 4.97 16.43
N SER A 62 3.38 3.80 17.07
CA SER A 62 4.67 3.41 17.64
C SER A 62 5.69 3.12 16.53
N GLY A 63 6.92 3.63 16.67
CA GLY A 63 8.02 3.47 15.70
C GLY A 63 8.23 2.04 15.17
N PRO A 64 8.12 0.97 16.00
CA PRO A 64 8.22 -0.41 15.54
C PRO A 64 7.10 -0.82 14.57
N GLY A 65 5.88 -0.29 14.75
CA GLY A 65 4.73 -0.61 13.91
C GLY A 65 4.86 -0.07 12.47
N LEU A 66 5.50 1.10 12.30
CA LEU A 66 5.77 1.68 10.98
C LEU A 66 6.79 0.85 10.20
N VAL A 67 7.84 0.36 10.87
CA VAL A 67 8.86 -0.51 10.26
C VAL A 67 8.24 -1.81 9.80
N LEU A 68 7.39 -2.42 10.61
CA LEU A 68 6.73 -3.68 10.27
C LEU A 68 5.71 -3.52 9.12
N ASN A 69 5.01 -2.38 9.05
CA ASN A 69 4.16 -2.06 7.89
C ASN A 69 4.99 -1.91 6.60
N ALA A 70 6.13 -1.21 6.65
CA ALA A 70 7.05 -1.11 5.51
C ALA A 70 7.56 -2.49 5.05
N VAL A 71 7.87 -3.39 5.99
CA VAL A 71 8.23 -4.78 5.67
C VAL A 71 7.05 -5.51 5.01
N GLY A 72 5.82 -5.31 5.50
CA GLY A 72 4.61 -5.86 4.88
C GLY A 72 4.38 -5.38 3.45
N VAL A 73 4.63 -4.10 3.16
CA VAL A 73 4.59 -3.53 1.79
C VAL A 73 5.61 -4.22 0.88
N VAL A 74 6.84 -4.39 1.36
CA VAL A 74 7.92 -5.04 0.58
C VAL A 74 7.56 -6.49 0.27
N ILE A 75 7.05 -7.24 1.25
CA ILE A 75 6.62 -8.63 1.05
C ILE A 75 5.47 -8.71 0.04
N LEU A 76 4.48 -7.82 0.14
CA LEU A 76 3.33 -7.79 -0.76
C LEU A 76 3.75 -7.46 -2.20
N MET A 77 4.66 -6.50 -2.39
CA MET A 77 5.26 -6.17 -3.69
C MET A 77 6.02 -7.35 -4.28
N ILE A 78 6.85 -8.03 -3.48
CA ILE A 78 7.56 -9.24 -3.92
C ILE A 78 6.56 -10.34 -4.32
N GLY A 79 5.52 -10.57 -3.51
CA GLY A 79 4.46 -11.53 -3.80
C GLY A 79 3.74 -11.24 -5.12
N LEU A 80 3.38 -9.97 -5.36
CA LEU A 80 2.75 -9.53 -6.61
C LEU A 80 3.67 -9.74 -7.83
N ILE A 81 4.95 -9.42 -7.71
CA ILE A 81 5.94 -9.63 -8.79
C ILE A 81 6.07 -11.12 -9.11
N ILE A 82 6.19 -11.97 -8.09
CA ILE A 82 6.30 -13.42 -8.24
C ILE A 82 5.04 -13.98 -8.89
N ALA A 83 3.85 -13.60 -8.40
CA ALA A 83 2.57 -14.06 -8.93
C ALA A 83 2.38 -13.65 -10.39
N TYR A 84 2.68 -12.40 -10.74
CA TYR A 84 2.62 -11.91 -12.12
C TYR A 84 3.58 -12.67 -13.03
N SER A 85 4.81 -12.92 -12.57
CA SER A 85 5.82 -13.66 -13.33
C SER A 85 5.42 -15.11 -13.56
N ALA A 86 4.83 -15.77 -12.56
CA ALA A 86 4.32 -17.13 -12.67
C ALA A 86 3.16 -17.23 -13.67
N ILE A 87 2.20 -16.31 -13.61
CA ILE A 87 1.07 -16.26 -14.56
C ILE A 87 1.57 -16.01 -15.99
N ARG A 88 2.56 -15.14 -16.17
CA ARG A 88 3.14 -14.88 -17.49
C ARG A 88 3.83 -16.12 -18.07
N ARG A 89 4.56 -16.89 -17.25
CA ARG A 89 5.20 -18.15 -17.67
C ARG A 89 4.19 -19.25 -18.01
N ALA A 90 3.01 -19.25 -17.38
CA ALA A 90 1.96 -20.23 -17.66
C ALA A 90 1.16 -19.93 -18.95
N ARG A 91 1.28 -18.72 -19.50
CA ARG A 91 0.57 -18.27 -20.71
C ARG A 91 1.41 -18.26 -21.99
N GLY A 92 2.73 -18.44 -21.88
CA GLY A 92 3.66 -18.55 -23.02
C GLY A 92 4.13 -19.97 -23.17
#